data_AF-A0A535GVJ0-F1
#
_entry.id   AF-A0A535GVJ0-F1
#
_cell.length_a   1.000
_cell.length_b   1.000
_cell.length_c   1.000
_cell.angle_alpha   90.00
_cell.angle_beta   90.00
_cell.angle_gamma   90.00
#
_symmetry.space_group_name_H-M   'P 1'
#
loop_
_entity.id
_entity.type
_entity.pdbx_description
1 polymer ?
#
loop_
_entity_poly.entity_id
_entity_poly.type
_entity_poly.pdbx_seq_one_letter_code
_entity_poly.pdbx_strand_id
1 'polypeptide(L)'
;MAAELVFRCRQEVAKRLERMGLGGSSSRRNGFIVDTLPPERLLDRFRQRSAARFFPGAMGPGARALVESRLPGTRDRVVAAADDICRSRFDLLGYRGLSFGEPVDWHLDPLSGRRAPLVHWSRLDPLDPLTVGDKKIVWELNRHQWLVRLGQAYQLTGDERYAEAFARYVNEWLRANPPGLGINWTSSLELALRIISWC
;
A
#
# COMPACT_ATOMS: atom_id res chain seq x y z
N MET A 1 -19.76 16.54 26.53
CA MET A 1 -20.70 16.73 25.40
C MET A 1 -20.28 17.90 24.49
N ALA A 2 -20.05 19.11 25.02
CA ALA A 2 -19.67 20.28 24.20
C ALA A 2 -18.32 20.14 23.44
N ALA A 3 -17.29 19.55 24.06
CA ALA A 3 -15.98 19.35 23.42
C ALA A 3 -16.04 18.42 22.19
N GLU A 4 -16.85 17.35 22.27
CA GLU A 4 -17.07 16.41 21.17
C GLU A 4 -17.81 17.08 20.00
N LEU A 5 -18.84 17.89 20.29
CA LEU A 5 -19.52 18.67 19.26
C LEU A 5 -18.57 19.65 18.56
N VAL A 6 -17.77 20.39 19.33
CA VAL A 6 -16.79 21.34 18.76
C VAL A 6 -15.77 20.62 17.89
N PHE A 7 -15.27 19.45 18.32
CA PHE A 7 -14.35 18.64 17.55
C PHE A 7 -14.98 18.16 16.23
N ARG A 8 -16.20 17.61 16.27
CA ARG A 8 -16.93 17.17 15.07
C ARG A 8 -17.23 18.31 14.12
N CYS A 9 -17.66 19.47 14.63
CA CYS A 9 -17.88 20.67 13.82
C CYS A 9 -16.59 21.11 13.12
N ARG A 10 -15.45 21.13 13.83
CA ARG A 10 -14.14 21.45 13.23
C ARG A 10 -13.77 20.45 12.13
N GLN A 11 -13.99 19.15 12.35
CA GLN A 11 -13.73 18.13 11.33
C GLN A 11 -14.62 18.32 10.08
N GLU A 12 -15.92 18.59 10.25
CA GLU A 12 -16.81 18.81 9.12
C GLU A 12 -16.49 20.10 8.35
N VAL A 13 -16.11 21.18 9.04
CA VAL A 13 -15.63 22.41 8.40
C VAL A 13 -14.34 22.14 7.62
N ALA A 14 -13.37 21.43 8.20
CA ALA A 14 -12.12 21.07 7.52
C ALA A 14 -12.39 20.25 6.25
N LYS A 15 -13.21 19.20 6.33
CA LYS A 15 -13.64 18.40 5.16
C LYS A 15 -14.28 19.28 4.09
N ARG A 16 -15.14 20.22 4.48
CA ARG A 16 -15.84 21.09 3.52
C ARG A 16 -14.88 22.05 2.84
N LEU A 17 -13.91 22.59 3.56
CA LEU A 17 -12.85 23.42 2.98
C LEU A 17 -11.98 22.61 2.00
N GLU A 18 -11.52 21.41 2.39
CA GLU A 18 -10.75 20.50 1.51
C GLU A 18 -11.53 20.15 0.24
N ARG A 19 -12.82 19.80 0.35
CA ARG A 19 -13.71 19.53 -0.81
C ARG A 19 -13.81 20.71 -1.79
N MET A 20 -13.66 21.94 -1.32
CA MET A 20 -13.74 23.16 -2.16
C MET A 20 -12.37 23.56 -2.72
N GLY A 21 -11.30 22.80 -2.42
CA GLY A 21 -9.93 23.19 -2.76
C GLY A 21 -9.39 24.37 -1.94
N LEU A 22 -10.15 24.80 -0.92
CA LEU A 22 -9.82 25.94 -0.03
C LEU A 22 -9.17 25.49 1.28
N GLY A 23 -9.30 24.21 1.63
CA GLY A 23 -8.44 23.55 2.60
C GLY A 23 -7.09 23.44 1.92
N GLY A 24 -6.21 24.40 2.23
CA GLY A 24 -5.01 24.65 1.46
C GLY A 24 -4.37 23.34 1.03
N SER A 25 -3.95 23.28 -0.24
CA SER A 25 -2.89 22.36 -0.65
C SER A 25 -1.81 22.51 0.40
N SER A 26 -1.81 21.60 1.37
CA SER A 26 -0.71 21.49 2.27
C SER A 26 0.36 20.74 1.48
N SER A 27 0.84 21.36 0.41
CA SER A 27 2.23 21.80 0.40
C SER A 27 2.48 22.78 1.57
N ARG A 28 2.09 22.41 2.80
CA ARG A 28 3.05 22.43 3.87
C ARG A 28 4.10 21.50 3.29
N ARG A 29 5.17 22.09 2.75
CA ARG A 29 6.49 21.49 2.87
C ARG A 29 6.56 21.09 4.33
N ASN A 30 6.08 19.91 4.67
CA ASN A 30 6.31 19.36 5.98
C ASN A 30 7.83 19.34 5.98
N GLY A 31 8.43 20.07 6.91
CA GLY A 31 9.86 20.01 7.17
C GLY A 31 10.25 18.63 7.70
N PHE A 32 9.75 17.56 7.09
CA PHE A 32 10.43 16.29 7.06
C PHE A 32 11.75 16.54 6.36
N ILE A 33 12.81 16.02 6.97
CA ILE A 33 14.22 16.14 6.57
C ILE A 33 14.47 15.63 5.13
N VAL A 34 13.46 15.10 4.45
CA VAL A 34 13.52 14.51 3.10
C VAL A 34 13.63 15.59 2.01
N ASP A 35 13.03 16.78 2.20
CA ASP A 35 13.01 17.84 1.18
C ASP A 35 14.34 18.60 1.00
N THR A 36 15.39 18.26 1.76
CA THR A 36 16.66 19.02 1.76
C THR A 36 17.88 18.25 1.26
N LEU A 37 17.77 16.96 0.98
CA LEU A 37 18.88 16.13 0.51
C LEU A 37 18.63 15.63 -0.91
N PRO A 38 19.67 15.58 -1.77
CA PRO A 38 19.51 15.01 -3.10
C PRO A 38 19.24 13.49 -3.01
N PRO A 39 18.56 12.88 -4.01
CA PRO A 39 18.05 11.51 -3.94
C PRO A 39 19.11 10.46 -3.58
N GLU A 40 20.32 10.60 -4.07
CA GLU A 40 21.44 9.70 -3.77
C GLU A 40 21.80 9.71 -2.28
N ARG A 41 21.80 10.89 -1.64
CA ARG A 41 22.06 11.00 -0.20
C ARG A 41 20.93 10.45 0.63
N LEU A 42 19.68 10.58 0.16
CA LEU A 42 18.53 9.95 0.82
C LEU A 42 18.63 8.43 0.76
N LEU A 43 19.02 7.88 -0.41
CA LEU A 43 19.20 6.44 -0.59
C LEU A 43 20.35 5.91 0.27
N ASP A 44 21.49 6.60 0.32
CA ASP A 44 22.62 6.21 1.17
C ASP A 44 22.24 6.23 2.65
N ARG A 45 21.52 7.27 3.09
CA ARG A 45 20.99 7.33 4.46
C ARG A 45 20.01 6.21 4.75
N PHE A 46 19.13 5.88 3.81
CA PHE A 46 18.21 4.75 3.93
C PHE A 46 19.00 3.44 4.07
N ARG A 47 20.00 3.19 3.22
CA ARG A 47 20.86 2.00 3.30
C ARG A 47 21.55 1.89 4.66
N GLN A 48 22.18 2.96 5.12
CA GLN A 48 22.84 3.01 6.43
C GLN A 48 21.88 2.70 7.58
N ARG A 49 20.69 3.31 7.60
CA ARG A 49 19.68 3.06 8.63
C ARG A 49 19.07 1.68 8.53
N SER A 50 18.83 1.20 7.31
CA SER A 50 18.30 -0.12 7.06
C SER A 50 19.28 -1.22 7.47
N ALA A 51 20.59 -0.94 7.56
CA ALA A 51 21.57 -1.87 8.12
C ALA A 51 21.54 -1.91 9.66
N ALA A 52 21.18 -0.79 10.31
CA ALA A 52 21.01 -0.68 11.74
C ALA A 52 19.63 -1.23 12.19
N ARG A 53 19.49 -2.55 12.24
CA ARG A 53 18.25 -3.22 12.66
C ARG A 53 18.35 -3.76 14.08
N PHE A 54 17.27 -3.63 14.85
CA PHE A 54 17.17 -4.22 16.19
C PHE A 54 17.05 -5.75 16.13
N PHE A 55 16.44 -6.30 15.07
CA PHE A 55 16.37 -7.74 14.81
C PHE A 55 17.08 -8.10 13.49
N PRO A 56 17.72 -9.27 13.39
CA PRO A 56 18.15 -9.80 12.10
C PRO A 56 16.90 -10.00 11.21
N GLY A 57 16.68 -9.07 10.28
CA GLY A 57 15.55 -9.14 9.35
C GLY A 57 15.77 -10.19 8.27
N ALA A 58 14.86 -10.25 7.28
CA ALA A 58 14.97 -11.19 6.14
C ALA A 58 16.27 -11.07 5.32
N MET A 59 17.02 -9.98 5.51
CA MET A 59 18.33 -9.70 4.90
C MET A 59 19.53 -10.17 5.76
N GLY A 60 19.27 -10.77 6.92
CA GLY A 60 20.32 -11.14 7.87
C GLY A 60 21.26 -12.22 7.32
N PRO A 61 22.55 -12.20 7.67
CA PRO A 61 23.46 -13.28 7.32
C PRO A 61 22.89 -14.64 7.78
N GLY A 62 22.82 -15.61 6.86
CA GLY A 62 22.29 -16.94 7.15
C GLY A 62 20.76 -17.07 7.16
N ALA A 63 19.98 -16.00 6.97
CA ALA A 63 18.51 -16.07 6.93
C ALA A 63 18.01 -17.03 5.84
N ARG A 64 18.60 -16.97 4.64
CA ARG A 64 18.31 -17.89 3.54
C ARG A 64 18.59 -19.35 3.93
N ALA A 65 19.78 -19.63 4.46
CA ALA A 65 20.18 -20.98 4.88
C ALA A 65 19.27 -21.52 6.01
N LEU A 66 18.83 -20.67 6.93
CA LEU A 66 17.86 -21.01 7.97
C LEU A 66 16.49 -21.36 7.39
N VAL A 67 15.98 -20.58 6.44
CA VAL A 67 14.70 -20.87 5.76
C VAL A 67 14.79 -22.19 4.99
N GLU A 68 15.87 -22.40 4.24
CA GLU A 68 16.08 -23.61 3.45
C GLU A 68 16.19 -24.87 4.34
N SER A 69 16.88 -24.78 5.48
CA SER A 69 17.07 -25.92 6.39
C SER A 69 15.87 -26.22 7.31
N ARG A 70 15.14 -25.19 7.77
CA ARG A 70 14.06 -25.35 8.75
C ARG A 70 12.68 -25.45 8.12
N LEU A 71 12.49 -24.91 6.91
CA LEU A 71 11.18 -24.79 6.28
C LEU A 71 11.23 -25.25 4.81
N PRO A 72 11.42 -26.55 4.56
CA PRO A 72 11.51 -27.09 3.20
C PRO A 72 10.27 -26.73 2.36
N GLY A 73 10.47 -26.47 1.06
CA GLY A 73 9.41 -26.05 0.13
C GLY A 73 8.89 -24.61 0.35
N THR A 74 9.43 -23.85 1.31
CA THR A 74 9.05 -22.43 1.48
C THR A 74 9.55 -21.57 0.33
N ARG A 75 10.75 -21.84 -0.18
CA ARG A 75 11.30 -21.12 -1.33
C ARG A 75 10.36 -21.20 -2.53
N ASP A 76 9.95 -22.41 -2.90
CA ASP A 76 9.11 -22.64 -4.07
C ASP A 76 7.73 -22.00 -3.92
N ARG A 77 7.13 -22.07 -2.71
CA ARG A 77 5.85 -21.40 -2.42
C ARG A 77 5.94 -19.88 -2.49
N VAL A 78 7.02 -19.29 -1.98
CA VAL A 78 7.25 -17.84 -2.03
C VAL A 78 7.47 -17.39 -3.47
N VAL A 79 8.29 -18.12 -4.22
CA VAL A 79 8.56 -17.84 -5.64
C VAL A 79 7.29 -17.94 -6.47
N ALA A 80 6.50 -19.02 -6.32
CA ALA A 80 5.24 -19.17 -7.05
C ALA A 80 4.25 -18.02 -6.75
N ALA A 81 4.09 -17.64 -5.48
CA ALA A 81 3.23 -16.52 -5.12
C ALA A 81 3.74 -15.18 -5.67
N ALA A 82 5.05 -14.97 -5.69
CA ALA A 82 5.65 -13.77 -6.28
C ALA A 82 5.51 -13.74 -7.81
N ASP A 83 5.58 -14.89 -8.48
CA ASP A 83 5.33 -15.03 -9.91
C ASP A 83 3.89 -14.67 -10.28
N ASP A 84 2.92 -15.10 -9.47
CA ASP A 84 1.51 -14.70 -9.63
C ASP A 84 1.33 -13.19 -9.47
N ILE A 85 1.97 -12.59 -8.46
CA ILE A 85 1.95 -11.14 -8.25
C ILE A 85 2.58 -10.41 -9.44
N CYS A 86 3.69 -10.90 -10.00
CA CYS A 86 4.30 -10.33 -11.20
C CYS A 86 3.35 -10.32 -12.40
N ARG A 87 2.42 -11.29 -12.46
CA ARG A 87 1.35 -11.40 -13.47
C ARG A 87 0.05 -10.68 -13.10
N SER A 88 0.07 -9.80 -12.09
CA SER A 88 -1.10 -9.08 -11.58
C SER A 88 -2.24 -10.01 -11.13
N ARG A 89 -1.88 -11.15 -10.54
CA ARG A 89 -2.79 -12.09 -9.89
C ARG A 89 -2.56 -12.07 -8.38
N PHE A 90 -3.62 -11.95 -7.60
CA PHE A 90 -3.53 -11.75 -6.15
C PHE A 90 -4.41 -12.73 -5.38
N ASP A 91 -3.83 -13.33 -4.34
CA ASP A 91 -4.56 -14.14 -3.37
C ASP A 91 -4.98 -13.26 -2.19
N LEU A 92 -6.27 -12.98 -2.05
CA LEU A 92 -6.81 -12.03 -1.08
C LEU A 92 -8.07 -12.60 -0.41
N LEU A 93 -8.17 -12.48 0.93
CA LEU A 93 -9.36 -12.89 1.70
C LEU A 93 -9.87 -14.33 1.40
N GLY A 94 -8.97 -15.25 1.06
CA GLY A 94 -9.30 -16.64 0.71
C GLY A 94 -9.60 -16.88 -0.77
N TYR A 95 -9.78 -15.83 -1.57
CA TYR A 95 -9.82 -15.93 -3.03
C TYR A 95 -8.42 -16.16 -3.60
N ARG A 96 -8.35 -16.88 -4.73
CA ARG A 96 -7.10 -17.19 -5.44
C ARG A 96 -7.06 -16.52 -6.80
N GLY A 97 -5.91 -15.97 -7.15
CA GLY A 97 -5.63 -15.46 -8.49
C GLY A 97 -6.55 -14.32 -8.96
N LEU A 98 -7.04 -13.47 -8.04
CA LEU A 98 -7.89 -12.33 -8.39
C LEU A 98 -7.17 -11.39 -9.38
N SER A 99 -7.92 -10.92 -10.37
CA SER A 99 -7.48 -9.91 -11.33
C SER A 99 -8.20 -8.61 -11.11
N PHE A 100 -7.45 -7.52 -11.07
CA PHE A 100 -7.99 -6.17 -10.96
C PHE A 100 -7.86 -5.38 -12.28
N GLY A 101 -7.68 -6.08 -13.40
CA GLY A 101 -7.38 -5.47 -14.70
C GLY A 101 -5.88 -5.40 -15.00
N GLU A 102 -5.57 -5.06 -16.25
CA GLU A 102 -4.23 -4.89 -16.79
C GLU A 102 -4.18 -3.56 -17.57
N PRO A 103 -3.65 -2.46 -17.01
CA PRO A 103 -3.02 -2.32 -15.69
C PRO A 103 -4.00 -2.47 -14.52
N VAL A 104 -3.46 -2.67 -13.31
CA VAL A 104 -4.26 -2.84 -12.08
C VAL A 104 -5.12 -1.61 -11.81
N ASP A 105 -6.43 -1.80 -11.73
CA ASP A 105 -7.38 -0.79 -11.27
C ASP A 105 -7.54 -0.88 -9.75
N TRP A 106 -6.86 0.02 -9.05
CA TRP A 106 -6.84 0.12 -7.59
C TRP A 106 -8.19 0.47 -6.95
N HIS A 107 -9.22 0.75 -7.76
CA HIS A 107 -10.56 1.09 -7.31
C HIS A 107 -11.59 0.03 -7.71
N LEU A 108 -11.18 -1.05 -8.39
CA LEU A 108 -12.06 -2.11 -8.87
C LEU A 108 -12.30 -3.17 -7.78
N ASP A 109 -13.56 -3.50 -7.53
CA ASP A 109 -13.95 -4.77 -6.95
C ASP A 109 -14.11 -5.81 -8.08
N PRO A 110 -13.23 -6.82 -8.15
CA PRO A 110 -13.21 -7.77 -9.25
C PRO A 110 -14.35 -8.80 -9.18
N LEU A 111 -15.02 -8.94 -8.02
CA LEU A 111 -16.13 -9.88 -7.89
C LEU A 111 -17.43 -9.31 -8.46
N SER A 112 -17.69 -8.03 -8.22
CA SER A 112 -18.89 -7.35 -8.73
C SER A 112 -18.64 -6.59 -10.04
N GLY A 113 -17.38 -6.39 -10.43
CA GLY A 113 -16.99 -5.54 -11.56
C GLY A 113 -17.17 -4.05 -11.30
N ARG A 114 -17.50 -3.64 -10.06
CA ARG A 114 -17.77 -2.25 -9.70
C ARG A 114 -16.48 -1.51 -9.42
N ARG A 115 -16.38 -0.30 -9.96
CA ARG A 115 -15.25 0.59 -9.74
C ARG A 115 -15.65 1.75 -8.84
N ALA A 116 -15.03 1.86 -7.68
CA ALA A 116 -15.29 2.94 -6.73
C ALA A 116 -14.94 4.31 -7.34
N PRO A 117 -15.79 5.35 -7.18
CA PRO A 117 -15.53 6.67 -7.76
C PRO A 117 -14.28 7.34 -7.18
N LEU A 118 -13.52 8.03 -8.05
CA LEU A 118 -12.38 8.85 -7.65
C LEU A 118 -12.84 10.26 -7.27
N VAL A 119 -13.49 10.38 -6.11
CA VAL A 119 -13.96 11.65 -5.54
C VAL A 119 -13.36 11.85 -4.15
N HIS A 120 -13.49 13.05 -3.60
CA HIS A 120 -13.04 13.33 -2.23
C HIS A 120 -13.58 12.29 -1.25
N TRP A 121 -12.72 11.71 -0.43
CA TRP A 121 -13.01 10.56 0.43
C TRP A 121 -14.29 10.76 1.27
N SER A 122 -14.51 11.98 1.76
CA SER A 122 -15.68 12.31 2.59
C SER A 122 -17.00 12.43 1.82
N ARG A 123 -17.01 12.20 0.50
CA ARG A 123 -18.22 12.08 -0.34
C ARG A 123 -18.55 10.63 -0.68
N LEU A 124 -17.67 9.69 -0.35
CA LEU A 124 -17.91 8.27 -0.52
C LEU A 124 -18.57 7.72 0.73
N ASP A 125 -19.65 6.98 0.56
CA ASP A 125 -20.10 6.05 1.58
C ASP A 125 -19.46 4.68 1.29
N PRO A 126 -18.43 4.28 2.05
CA PRO A 126 -17.81 2.98 1.83
C PRO A 126 -18.76 1.84 2.20
N LEU A 127 -19.90 2.06 2.86
CA LEU A 127 -20.86 1.00 3.18
C LEU A 127 -21.87 0.74 2.06
N ASP A 128 -21.90 1.55 1.00
CA ASP A 128 -22.80 1.37 -0.14
C ASP A 128 -22.15 0.49 -1.24
N PRO A 129 -22.47 -0.82 -1.30
CA PRO A 129 -21.87 -1.72 -2.28
C PRO A 129 -22.32 -1.43 -3.72
N LEU A 130 -23.42 -0.70 -3.93
CA LEU A 130 -23.86 -0.33 -5.28
C LEU A 130 -22.95 0.72 -5.88
N THR A 131 -22.40 1.61 -5.05
CA THR A 131 -21.46 2.64 -5.49
C THR A 131 -20.02 2.14 -5.49
N VAL A 132 -19.58 1.43 -4.45
CA VAL A 132 -18.16 1.12 -4.26
C VAL A 132 -17.76 -0.34 -4.44
N GLY A 133 -18.73 -1.25 -4.62
CA GLY A 133 -18.47 -2.70 -4.61
C GLY A 133 -18.11 -3.23 -3.21
N ASP A 134 -17.53 -4.44 -3.14
CA ASP A 134 -16.98 -4.96 -1.89
C ASP A 134 -15.66 -4.26 -1.53
N LYS A 135 -15.78 -3.20 -0.72
CA LYS A 135 -14.65 -2.42 -0.21
C LYS A 135 -13.57 -3.27 0.47
N LYS A 136 -13.91 -4.44 1.04
CA LYS A 136 -12.93 -5.25 1.79
C LYS A 136 -11.91 -5.81 0.84
N ILE A 137 -12.34 -6.26 -0.34
CA ILE A 137 -11.45 -6.79 -1.38
C ILE A 137 -10.60 -5.67 -1.96
N VAL A 138 -11.21 -4.52 -2.26
CA VAL A 138 -10.49 -3.33 -2.73
C VAL A 138 -9.43 -2.91 -1.70
N TRP A 139 -9.80 -2.80 -0.42
CA TRP A 139 -8.85 -2.42 0.62
C TRP A 139 -7.78 -3.49 0.86
N GLU A 140 -8.10 -4.78 0.80
CA GLU A 140 -7.10 -5.85 0.97
C GLU A 140 -5.98 -5.75 -0.08
N LEU A 141 -6.33 -5.51 -1.34
CA LEU A 141 -5.35 -5.23 -2.39
C LEU A 141 -4.51 -4.00 -2.01
N ASN A 142 -5.17 -2.90 -1.64
CA ASN A 142 -4.55 -1.62 -1.38
C ASN A 142 -3.83 -1.52 -0.02
N ARG A 143 -3.85 -2.57 0.82
CA ARG A 143 -2.98 -2.68 2.01
C ARG A 143 -1.54 -3.00 1.63
N HIS A 144 -1.31 -3.53 0.42
CA HIS A 144 0.01 -3.88 -0.09
C HIS A 144 0.77 -4.92 0.75
N GLN A 145 0.10 -5.68 1.61
CA GLN A 145 0.73 -6.72 2.42
C GLN A 145 1.37 -7.82 1.55
N TRP A 146 0.87 -8.01 0.33
CA TRP A 146 1.45 -8.92 -0.66
C TRP A 146 2.81 -8.47 -1.21
N LEU A 147 3.19 -7.18 -1.11
CA LEU A 147 4.51 -6.70 -1.56
C LEU A 147 5.67 -7.38 -0.84
N VAL A 148 5.46 -7.83 0.41
CA VAL A 148 6.48 -8.56 1.17
C VAL A 148 6.91 -9.84 0.46
N ARG A 149 6.02 -10.47 -0.32
CA ARG A 149 6.31 -11.70 -1.09
C ARG A 149 7.31 -11.44 -2.19
N LEU A 150 7.23 -10.29 -2.86
CA LEU A 150 8.22 -9.87 -3.85
C LEU A 150 9.60 -9.68 -3.20
N GLY A 151 9.64 -9.00 -2.04
CA GLY A 151 10.88 -8.83 -1.28
C GLY A 151 11.50 -10.16 -0.82
N GLN A 152 10.67 -11.10 -0.34
CA GLN A 152 11.11 -12.44 0.03
C GLN A 152 11.65 -13.22 -1.18
N ALA A 153 10.95 -13.19 -2.32
CA ALA A 153 11.38 -13.87 -3.53
C ALA A 153 12.70 -13.30 -4.06
N TYR A 154 12.84 -11.97 -4.09
CA TYR A 154 14.11 -11.31 -4.41
C TYR A 154 15.24 -11.79 -3.49
N GLN A 155 15.02 -11.86 -2.18
CA GLN A 155 16.05 -12.35 -1.25
C GLN A 155 16.46 -13.82 -1.46
N LEU A 156 15.51 -14.68 -1.79
CA LEU A 156 15.77 -16.11 -1.96
C LEU A 156 16.37 -16.47 -3.33
N THR A 157 16.22 -15.59 -4.32
CA THR A 157 16.58 -15.89 -5.72
C THR A 157 17.66 -14.96 -6.27
N GLY A 158 17.71 -13.70 -5.84
CA GLY A 158 18.49 -12.63 -6.46
C GLY A 158 17.92 -12.11 -7.79
N ASP A 159 16.69 -12.49 -8.15
CA ASP A 159 16.08 -12.13 -9.43
C ASP A 159 15.45 -10.71 -9.37
N GLU A 160 16.02 -9.78 -10.13
CA GLU A 160 15.64 -8.36 -10.14
C GLU A 160 14.20 -8.10 -10.56
N ARG A 161 13.55 -9.03 -11.29
CA ARG A 161 12.17 -8.84 -11.74
C ARG A 161 11.19 -8.60 -10.59
N TYR A 162 11.47 -9.15 -9.41
CA TYR A 162 10.63 -8.93 -8.23
C TYR A 162 10.81 -7.53 -7.64
N ALA A 163 12.03 -6.99 -7.67
CA ALA A 163 12.31 -5.62 -7.22
C ALA A 163 11.71 -4.60 -8.22
N GLU A 164 11.83 -4.88 -9.52
CA GLU A 164 11.18 -4.09 -10.57
C GLU A 164 9.66 -4.11 -10.45
N ALA A 165 9.05 -5.27 -10.21
CA ALA A 165 7.61 -5.39 -10.00
C ALA A 165 7.14 -4.60 -8.76
N PHE A 166 7.89 -4.67 -7.64
CA PHE A 166 7.62 -3.86 -6.45
C PHE A 166 7.62 -2.36 -6.78
N ALA A 167 8.69 -1.89 -7.41
CA ALA A 167 8.83 -0.47 -7.76
C ALA A 167 7.72 -0.02 -8.72
N ARG A 168 7.38 -0.86 -9.70
CA ARG A 168 6.28 -0.61 -10.64
C ARG A 168 4.95 -0.44 -9.91
N TYR A 169 4.56 -1.39 -9.07
CA TYR A 169 3.28 -1.34 -8.37
C TYR A 169 3.16 -0.15 -7.43
N VAL A 170 4.21 0.16 -6.66
CA VAL A 170 4.20 1.33 -5.77
C VAL A 170 4.03 2.62 -6.57
N ASN A 171 4.75 2.77 -7.68
CA ASN A 171 4.64 3.95 -8.54
C ASN A 171 3.28 4.06 -9.24
N GLU A 172 2.74 2.96 -9.76
CA GLU A 172 1.39 2.91 -10.33
C GLU A 172 0.34 3.31 -9.29
N TRP A 173 0.44 2.75 -8.09
CA TRP A 173 -0.48 3.05 -6.99
C TRP A 173 -0.43 4.53 -6.61
N LEU A 174 0.76 5.10 -6.43
CA LEU A 174 0.94 6.51 -6.09
C LEU A 174 0.32 7.45 -7.12
N ARG A 175 0.44 7.12 -8.42
CA ARG A 175 -0.19 7.90 -9.50
C ARG A 175 -1.71 7.76 -9.51
N ALA A 176 -2.21 6.56 -9.26
CA ALA A 176 -3.64 6.26 -9.31
C ALA A 176 -4.42 6.71 -8.06
N ASN A 177 -3.75 6.91 -6.92
CA ASN A 177 -4.37 7.19 -5.63
C ASN A 177 -3.87 8.53 -5.04
N PRO A 178 -4.21 9.67 -5.66
CA PRO A 178 -3.85 10.98 -5.11
C PRO A 178 -4.42 11.16 -3.68
N PRO A 179 -3.67 11.80 -2.76
CA PRO A 179 -4.12 12.02 -1.39
C PRO A 179 -5.51 12.62 -1.26
N GLY A 180 -6.35 12.00 -0.44
CA GLY A 180 -7.71 12.46 -0.14
C GLY A 180 -8.76 12.11 -1.20
N LEU A 181 -8.39 11.42 -2.29
CA LEU A 181 -9.32 11.06 -3.37
C LEU A 181 -9.46 9.55 -3.51
N GLY A 182 -10.70 9.07 -3.49
CA GLY A 182 -11.05 7.67 -3.70
C GLY A 182 -11.18 6.86 -2.40
N ILE A 183 -11.61 5.61 -2.58
CA ILE A 183 -11.94 4.68 -1.49
C ILE A 183 -10.74 4.35 -0.59
N ASN A 184 -9.52 4.51 -1.10
CA ASN A 184 -8.28 4.18 -0.38
C ASN A 184 -7.90 5.20 0.71
N TRP A 185 -8.69 6.26 0.87
CA TRP A 185 -8.53 7.32 1.88
C TRP A 185 -9.68 7.42 2.88
N THR A 186 -10.71 6.56 2.76
CA THR A 186 -11.93 6.65 3.59
C THR A 186 -11.77 6.03 4.98
N SER A 187 -10.68 5.30 5.24
CA SER A 187 -10.47 4.57 6.50
C SER A 187 -9.05 4.75 7.01
N SER A 188 -8.91 5.28 8.22
CA SER A 188 -7.61 5.47 8.88
C SER A 188 -6.91 4.16 9.22
N LEU A 189 -7.67 3.09 9.49
CA LEU A 189 -7.15 1.74 9.69
C LEU A 189 -6.38 1.26 8.46
N GLU A 190 -6.96 1.45 7.27
CA GLU A 190 -6.37 0.99 6.01
C GLU A 190 -5.07 1.75 5.69
N LEU A 191 -5.05 3.05 6.00
CA LEU A 191 -3.83 3.87 5.91
C LEU A 191 -2.73 3.34 6.84
N ALA A 192 -3.08 3.03 8.09
CA ALA A 192 -2.13 2.51 9.07
C ALA A 192 -1.53 1.17 8.62
N LEU A 193 -2.36 0.25 8.12
CA LEU A 193 -1.90 -1.05 7.60
C LEU A 193 -1.00 -0.91 6.36
N ARG A 194 -1.28 0.05 5.47
CA ARG A 194 -0.43 0.33 4.32
C ARG A 194 0.93 0.88 4.74
N ILE A 195 0.97 1.79 5.72
CA ILE A 195 2.21 2.32 6.29
C ILE A 195 3.07 1.19 6.84
N ILE A 196 2.48 0.28 7.64
CA ILE A 196 3.19 -0.88 8.18
C ILE A 196 3.77 -1.75 7.07
N SER A 197 3.05 -1.93 5.96
CA SER A 197 3.51 -2.73 4.83
C SER A 197 4.68 -2.09 4.06
N TRP A 198 4.91 -0.78 4.22
CA TRP A 198 5.97 -0.02 3.55
C TRP A 198 7.17 0.27 4.45
N CYS A 199 7.09 -0.07 5.73
CA CYS A 199 8.19 0.06 6.70
C CYS A 199 9.14 -1.14 6.62
#